data_AF-A0A9L0KBT9-F1
#
_entry.id   AF-A0A9L0KBT9-F1
#
_cell.length_a   1.000
_cell.length_b   1.000
_cell.length_c   1.000
_cell.angle_alpha   90.00
_cell.angle_beta   90.00
_cell.angle_gamma   90.00
#
_symmetry.space_group_name_H-M   'P 1'
#
loop_
_entity.id
_entity.type
_entity.pdbx_description
1 polymer ?
#
loop_
_entity_poly.entity_id
_entity_poly.type
_entity_poly.pdbx_seq_one_letter_code
_entity_poly.pdbx_strand_id
1 'polypeptide(L)'
;MCGCMHSTQDQALHLEGEPNPSAAPTSTLTSRKMPKSISISKQLASIKALGKGSDLEKAIATAALIFRNSSDPDGKLGKPTAKNLLQTQFRNFTEGQETKQKYKDLLSELDEHTENKLDFEDFMILLLSITVMSDLLQNIWSVKTTK
;
A
#
# COMPACT_ATOMS: atom_id res chain seq x y z
N MET A 1 17.43 -1.13 -66.51
CA MET A 1 17.10 -2.19 -67.50
C MET A 1 16.45 -3.32 -66.72
N CYS A 2 15.11 -3.42 -66.65
CA CYS A 2 14.14 -3.77 -67.70
C CYS A 2 14.21 -5.26 -68.11
N GLY A 3 13.07 -5.95 -67.95
CA GLY A 3 12.79 -7.35 -68.28
C GLY A 3 11.67 -7.89 -67.37
N CYS A 4 10.40 -7.51 -67.55
CA CYS A 4 9.38 -8.06 -68.47
C CYS A 4 8.92 -9.49 -68.09
N MET A 5 7.68 -9.68 -67.60
CA MET A 5 6.43 -10.08 -68.35
C MET A 5 6.38 -11.59 -68.68
N HIS A 6 5.30 -12.38 -68.64
CA HIS A 6 3.88 -12.32 -68.25
C HIS A 6 3.36 -13.79 -68.34
N SER A 7 2.31 -14.22 -67.60
CA SER A 7 1.02 -14.75 -68.15
C SER A 7 0.73 -16.19 -67.66
N THR A 8 -0.47 -16.75 -67.39
CA THR A 8 -1.86 -16.34 -67.06
C THR A 8 -2.63 -17.65 -66.68
N GLN A 9 -3.56 -17.56 -65.70
CA GLN A 9 -4.80 -18.37 -65.43
C GLN A 9 -4.80 -19.92 -65.49
N ASP A 10 -5.37 -20.58 -64.46
CA ASP A 10 -6.79 -20.98 -64.51
C ASP A 10 -7.38 -21.41 -63.14
N GLN A 11 -8.70 -21.23 -63.00
CA GLN A 11 -9.54 -21.49 -61.84
C GLN A 11 -9.90 -22.98 -61.70
N ALA A 12 -10.09 -23.46 -60.46
CA ALA A 12 -11.16 -24.41 -60.15
C ALA A 12 -11.49 -24.42 -58.64
N LEU A 13 -12.78 -24.23 -58.36
CA LEU A 13 -13.46 -24.26 -57.07
C LEU A 13 -13.55 -25.69 -56.52
N HIS A 14 -13.53 -25.88 -55.19
CA HIS A 14 -14.56 -26.67 -54.47
C HIS A 14 -14.46 -26.55 -52.94
N LEU A 15 -15.65 -26.62 -52.32
CA LEU A 15 -16.03 -26.33 -50.94
C LEU A 15 -15.84 -27.51 -49.96
N GLU A 16 -15.98 -27.16 -48.66
CA GLU A 16 -16.43 -27.96 -47.49
C GLU A 16 -15.43 -28.73 -46.61
N GLY A 17 -15.50 -28.48 -45.29
CA GLY A 17 -15.14 -29.47 -44.25
C GLY A 17 -14.59 -28.96 -42.89
N GLU A 18 -15.47 -28.43 -42.02
CA GLU A 18 -15.45 -28.43 -40.52
C GLU A 18 -14.30 -27.83 -39.66
N PRO A 19 -14.62 -27.15 -38.51
CA PRO A 19 -13.65 -26.63 -37.56
C PRO A 19 -13.36 -27.61 -36.40
N ASN A 20 -12.09 -27.85 -36.12
CA ASN A 20 -11.62 -28.61 -34.96
C ASN A 20 -11.58 -27.70 -33.71
N PRO A 21 -12.25 -28.01 -32.58
CA PRO A 21 -12.01 -27.30 -31.33
C PRO A 21 -10.87 -27.98 -30.58
N SER A 22 -9.65 -27.44 -30.73
CA SER A 22 -8.52 -27.82 -29.87
C SER A 22 -8.77 -27.32 -28.45
N ALA A 23 -9.03 -28.26 -27.54
CA ALA A 23 -9.28 -28.02 -26.13
C ALA A 23 -8.07 -27.34 -25.46
N ALA A 24 -8.27 -26.11 -24.99
CA ALA A 24 -7.33 -25.44 -24.09
C ALA A 24 -7.43 -26.07 -22.68
N PRO A 25 -6.31 -26.33 -21.99
CA PRO A 25 -6.37 -26.80 -20.61
C PRO A 25 -6.91 -25.67 -19.72
N THR A 26 -8.05 -25.94 -19.08
CA THR A 26 -8.62 -25.10 -18.03
C THR A 26 -7.61 -24.97 -16.90
N SER A 27 -6.97 -23.81 -16.80
CA SER A 27 -6.15 -23.43 -15.65
C SER A 27 -7.04 -23.45 -14.41
N THR A 28 -6.96 -24.54 -13.65
CA THR A 28 -7.61 -24.67 -12.37
C THR A 28 -6.82 -23.78 -11.41
N LEU A 29 -7.26 -22.53 -11.28
CA LEU A 29 -6.79 -21.61 -10.25
C LEU A 29 -7.22 -22.19 -8.89
N THR A 30 -6.38 -23.06 -8.35
CA THR A 30 -6.48 -23.50 -6.98
C THR A 30 -6.40 -22.26 -6.12
N SER A 31 -7.48 -21.98 -5.37
CA SER A 31 -7.54 -20.90 -4.40
C SER A 31 -6.44 -21.13 -3.38
N ARG A 32 -5.31 -20.44 -3.57
CA ARG A 32 -4.21 -20.41 -2.60
C ARG A 32 -4.79 -19.83 -1.33
N LYS A 33 -5.04 -20.69 -0.32
CA LYS A 33 -5.40 -20.26 1.03
C LYS A 33 -4.34 -19.26 1.48
N MET A 34 -4.67 -17.97 1.43
CA MET A 34 -3.82 -16.89 1.90
C MET A 34 -3.62 -17.09 3.41
N PRO A 35 -2.37 -17.08 3.92
CA PRO A 35 -2.12 -17.15 5.36
C PRO A 35 -2.92 -16.06 6.07
N LYS A 36 -3.65 -16.42 7.13
CA LYS A 36 -4.36 -15.44 7.96
C LYS A 36 -3.32 -14.44 8.49
N SER A 37 -3.54 -13.15 8.26
CA SER A 37 -2.63 -12.12 8.78
C SER A 37 -2.62 -12.19 10.31
N ILE A 38 -1.42 -12.16 10.90
CA ILE A 38 -1.25 -12.16 12.35
C ILE A 38 -1.56 -10.75 12.84
N SER A 39 -2.45 -10.62 13.83
CA SER A 39 -2.75 -9.32 14.45
C SER A 39 -1.51 -8.67 15.07
N ILE A 40 -1.40 -7.35 15.03
CA ILE A 40 -0.31 -6.58 15.65
C ILE A 40 -0.10 -6.95 17.12
N SER A 41 -1.18 -7.09 17.91
CA SER A 41 -1.08 -7.47 19.32
C SER A 41 -0.39 -8.82 19.53
N LYS A 42 -0.62 -9.78 18.64
CA LYS A 42 0.03 -11.10 18.68
C LYS A 42 1.48 -11.04 18.23
N GLN A 43 1.83 -10.17 17.29
CA GLN A 43 3.22 -9.90 16.91
C GLN A 43 3.99 -9.18 18.02
N LEU A 44 3.37 -8.22 18.71
CA LEU A 44 3.99 -7.56 19.87
C LEU A 44 4.25 -8.55 21.01
N ALA A 45 3.27 -9.41 21.31
CA ALA A 45 3.41 -10.42 22.37
C ALA A 45 4.50 -11.46 22.10
N SER A 46 4.86 -11.71 20.83
CA SER A 46 5.95 -12.64 20.50
C SER A 46 7.35 -12.03 20.71
N ILE A 47 7.46 -10.70 20.83
CA ILE A 47 8.71 -10.00 21.08
C ILE A 47 8.96 -9.96 22.59
N LYS A 48 9.76 -10.92 23.08
CA LYS A 48 10.05 -11.09 24.53
C LYS A 48 10.52 -9.79 25.21
N ALA A 49 11.30 -8.96 24.51
CA ALA A 49 11.80 -7.69 25.05
C ALA A 49 10.68 -6.69 25.38
N LEU A 50 9.58 -6.67 24.61
CA LEU A 50 8.46 -5.75 24.82
C LEU A 50 7.52 -6.19 25.94
N GLY A 51 7.60 -7.45 26.39
CA GLY A 51 6.76 -7.96 27.48
C GLY A 51 6.94 -7.17 28.78
N LYS A 52 8.15 -6.64 29.03
CA LYS A 52 8.47 -5.75 30.15
C LYS A 52 8.74 -4.30 29.72
N GLY A 53 8.53 -3.99 28.44
CA GLY A 53 8.76 -2.65 27.89
C GLY A 53 7.77 -1.62 28.42
N SER A 54 8.24 -0.38 28.50
CA SER A 54 7.44 0.81 28.77
C SER A 54 6.37 1.05 27.69
N ASP A 55 5.38 1.87 28.01
CA ASP A 55 4.32 2.22 27.04
C ASP A 55 4.90 2.94 25.81
N LEU A 56 5.95 3.74 25.99
CA LEU A 56 6.65 4.39 24.88
C LEU A 56 7.34 3.37 23.96
N GLU A 57 8.08 2.41 24.52
CA GLU A 57 8.72 1.36 23.72
C GLU A 57 7.68 0.53 22.96
N LYS A 58 6.55 0.21 23.61
CA LYS A 58 5.44 -0.49 22.96
C LYS A 58 4.79 0.34 21.86
N ALA A 59 4.62 1.65 22.05
CA ALA A 59 4.08 2.54 21.03
C ALA A 59 5.00 2.61 19.80
N ILE A 60 6.31 2.78 20.01
CA ILE A 60 7.29 2.80 18.91
C ILE A 60 7.36 1.43 18.20
N ALA A 61 7.35 0.32 18.95
CA ALA A 61 7.31 -1.01 18.36
C ALA A 61 6.02 -1.27 17.57
N THR A 62 4.89 -0.71 18.02
CA THR A 62 3.63 -0.78 17.28
C THR A 62 3.74 -0.04 15.96
N ALA A 63 4.29 1.18 15.95
CA ALA A 63 4.53 1.94 14.72
C ALA A 63 5.47 1.18 13.75
N ALA A 64 6.56 0.60 14.26
CA ALA A 64 7.49 -0.20 13.48
C ALA A 64 6.85 -1.45 12.87
N LEU A 65 5.98 -2.15 13.61
CA LEU A 65 5.26 -3.32 13.11
C LEU A 65 4.21 -2.94 12.06
N ILE A 66 3.47 -1.85 12.27
CA ILE A 66 2.51 -1.34 11.28
C ILE A 66 3.25 -1.01 9.98
N PHE A 67 4.36 -0.26 10.06
CA PHE A 67 5.20 0.02 8.90
C PHE A 67 5.63 -1.28 8.21
N ARG A 68 6.30 -2.19 8.95
CA ARG A 68 6.82 -3.44 8.39
C ARG A 68 5.76 -4.32 7.73
N ASN A 69 4.55 -4.37 8.29
CA ASN A 69 3.46 -5.17 7.74
C ASN A 69 2.79 -4.54 6.51
N SER A 70 2.95 -3.22 6.33
CA SER A 70 2.39 -2.46 5.21
C SER A 70 3.44 -2.16 4.12
N SER A 71 4.72 -2.37 4.40
CA SER A 71 5.81 -2.23 3.44
C SER A 71 5.80 -3.34 2.38
N ASP A 72 6.34 -2.97 1.21
CA ASP A 72 6.61 -3.88 0.11
C ASP A 72 7.81 -4.81 0.42
N PRO A 73 8.08 -5.83 -0.42
CA PRO A 73 9.21 -6.74 -0.22
C PRO A 73 10.60 -6.05 -0.17
N ASP A 74 10.73 -4.84 -0.72
CA ASP A 74 11.92 -4.00 -0.64
C ASP A 74 12.08 -3.29 0.72
N GLY A 75 11.11 -3.44 1.62
CA GLY A 75 11.09 -2.83 2.94
C GLY A 75 10.68 -1.36 2.97
N LYS A 76 10.17 -0.82 1.85
CA LYS A 76 9.69 0.56 1.75
C LYS A 76 8.15 0.60 1.74
N LEU A 77 7.58 1.73 2.14
CA LEU A 77 6.13 1.94 2.23
C LEU A 77 5.67 2.85 1.09
N GLY A 78 4.76 2.35 0.26
CA GLY A 78 4.14 3.16 -0.79
C GLY A 78 3.32 4.32 -0.22
N LYS A 79 3.42 5.50 -0.85
CA LYS A 79 2.69 6.72 -0.46
C LYS A 79 1.17 6.53 -0.35
N PRO A 80 0.47 5.84 -1.27
CA PRO A 80 -0.96 5.56 -1.12
C PRO A 80 -1.28 4.71 0.12
N THR A 81 -0.42 3.72 0.43
CA THR A 81 -0.56 2.89 1.63
C THR A 81 -0.33 3.71 2.90
N ALA A 82 0.66 4.59 2.90
CA ALA A 82 0.90 5.52 4.01
C ALA A 82 -0.31 6.42 4.25
N LYS A 83 -0.91 7.00 3.20
CA LYS A 83 -2.14 7.80 3.30
C LYS A 83 -3.28 6.99 3.92
N ASN A 84 -3.49 5.76 3.48
CA ASN A 84 -4.50 4.87 4.05
C ASN A 84 -4.24 4.56 5.54
N LEU A 85 -2.98 4.37 5.95
CA LEU A 85 -2.62 4.19 7.36
C LEU A 85 -2.97 5.42 8.19
N LEU A 86 -2.72 6.63 7.70
CA LEU A 86 -3.11 7.86 8.40
C LEU A 86 -4.63 7.93 8.61
N GLN A 87 -5.39 7.61 7.56
CA GLN A 87 -6.85 7.66 7.59
C GLN A 87 -7.49 6.58 8.47
N THR A 88 -6.84 5.41 8.62
CA THR A 88 -7.41 4.25 9.31
C THR A 88 -6.85 4.02 10.71
N GLN A 89 -5.55 4.21 10.91
CA GLN A 89 -4.85 3.93 12.18
C GLN A 89 -4.51 5.22 12.95
N PHE A 90 -4.44 6.37 12.28
CA PHE A 90 -4.04 7.65 12.88
C PHE A 90 -5.15 8.71 12.90
N ARG A 91 -6.40 8.26 12.75
CA ARG A 91 -7.60 9.10 12.53
C ARG A 91 -7.76 10.24 13.52
N ASN A 92 -7.62 9.97 14.83
CA ASN A 92 -7.85 10.99 15.86
C ASN A 92 -6.82 12.13 15.81
N PHE A 93 -5.62 11.88 15.29
CA PHE A 93 -4.62 12.94 15.08
C PHE A 93 -4.90 13.73 13.81
N THR A 94 -5.54 13.13 12.81
CA THR A 94 -5.92 13.79 11.56
C THR A 94 -7.27 14.52 11.62
N GLU A 95 -8.12 14.21 12.60
CA GLU A 95 -9.45 14.77 12.74
C GLU A 95 -9.42 16.30 12.91
N GLY A 96 -10.24 17.00 12.13
CA GLY A 96 -10.31 18.47 12.10
C GLY A 96 -9.15 19.14 11.38
N GLN A 97 -8.13 18.38 10.95
CA GLN A 97 -6.99 18.92 10.21
C GLN A 97 -7.26 19.06 8.72
N GLU A 98 -8.35 18.47 8.19
CA GLU A 98 -8.60 18.35 6.74
C GLU A 98 -8.75 19.71 6.04
N THR A 99 -9.08 20.76 6.79
CA THR A 99 -9.23 22.12 6.27
C THR A 99 -7.92 22.91 6.24
N LYS A 100 -6.92 22.51 7.04
CA LYS A 100 -5.66 23.26 7.21
C LYS A 100 -4.75 23.06 5.98
N GLN A 101 -4.23 24.15 5.42
CA GLN A 101 -3.43 24.11 4.19
C GLN A 101 -2.23 23.16 4.30
N LYS A 102 -1.47 23.26 5.39
CA LYS A 102 -0.31 22.38 5.64
C LYS A 102 -0.66 20.89 5.61
N TYR A 103 -1.86 20.52 6.07
CA TYR A 103 -2.30 19.12 6.08
C TYR A 103 -2.69 18.66 4.67
N LYS A 104 -3.34 19.54 3.89
CA LYS A 104 -3.65 19.28 2.48
C LYS A 104 -2.39 19.12 1.65
N ASP A 105 -1.38 19.96 1.87
CA ASP A 105 -0.10 19.88 1.16
C ASP A 105 0.58 18.54 1.41
N LEU A 106 0.64 18.13 2.69
CA LEU A 106 1.21 16.85 3.11
C LEU A 106 0.43 15.64 2.55
N LEU A 107 -0.92 15.67 2.57
CA LEU A 107 -1.71 14.60 1.95
C LEU A 107 -1.55 14.55 0.42
N SER A 108 -1.39 15.70 -0.23
CA SER A 108 -1.20 15.76 -1.69
C SER A 108 0.14 15.15 -2.09
N GLU A 109 1.20 15.34 -1.30
CA GLU A 109 2.48 14.67 -1.51
C GLU A 109 2.35 13.14 -1.46
N LEU A 110 1.42 12.62 -0.65
CA LEU A 110 1.12 11.18 -0.57
C LEU A 110 0.20 10.68 -1.70
N ASP A 111 -0.50 11.58 -2.40
CA ASP A 111 -1.31 11.25 -3.58
C ASP A 111 -0.49 11.19 -4.87
N GLU A 112 0.72 11.77 -4.86
CA GLU A 112 1.63 11.66 -5.99
C GLU A 112 2.04 10.20 -6.20
N HIS A 113 1.54 9.60 -7.29
CA HIS A 113 1.94 8.29 -7.80
C HIS A 113 3.35 8.35 -8.41
N THR A 114 4.32 8.65 -7.56
CA THR A 114 5.75 8.60 -7.85
C THR A 114 6.31 7.30 -7.31
N GLU A 115 7.38 6.80 -7.93
CA GLU A 115 8.15 5.65 -7.41
C GLU A 115 8.84 5.95 -6.06
N ASN A 116 8.70 7.18 -5.54
CA ASN A 116 9.27 7.57 -4.27
C ASN A 116 8.46 6.94 -3.12
N LYS A 117 9.03 5.91 -2.49
CA LYS A 117 8.47 5.22 -1.32
C LYS A 117 9.16 5.71 -0.05
N LEU A 118 8.40 5.69 1.04
CA LEU A 118 8.89 6.09 2.35
C LEU A 118 9.71 4.96 2.96
N ASP A 119 10.85 5.27 3.56
CA ASP A 119 11.41 4.38 4.57
C ASP A 119 10.83 4.61 5.96
N PHE A 120 11.37 3.90 6.94
CA PHE A 120 10.87 3.99 8.30
C PHE A 120 11.13 5.36 8.92
N GLU A 121 12.24 6.01 8.58
CA GLU A 121 12.55 7.35 9.07
C GLU A 121 11.55 8.35 8.51
N ASP A 122 11.33 8.33 7.19
CA ASP A 122 10.34 9.18 6.53
C ASP A 122 8.94 8.99 7.11
N PHE A 123 8.53 7.74 7.34
CA PHE A 123 7.24 7.42 7.95
C PHE A 123 7.12 7.97 9.38
N MET A 124 8.18 7.89 10.19
CA MET A 124 8.17 8.45 11.54
C MET A 124 8.12 9.98 11.53
N ILE A 125 8.83 10.62 10.59
CA ILE A 125 8.76 12.07 10.38
C ILE A 125 7.34 12.48 9.98
N LEU A 126 6.68 11.72 9.12
CA LEU A 126 5.28 11.94 8.72
C LEU A 126 4.33 11.86 9.92
N LEU A 127 4.43 10.81 10.74
CA LEU A 127 3.62 10.66 11.96
C LEU A 127 3.85 11.83 12.94
N LEU A 128 5.11 12.21 13.15
CA LEU A 128 5.46 13.33 14.02
C LEU A 128 4.90 14.66 13.49
N SER A 129 5.03 14.91 12.19
CA SER A 129 4.54 16.14 11.55
C SER A 129 3.04 16.30 11.75
N ILE A 130 2.26 15.25 11.51
CA ILE A 130 0.81 15.27 11.74
C ILE A 130 0.49 15.43 13.23
N THR A 131 1.21 14.75 14.11
CA THR A 131 1.05 14.86 15.56
C THR A 131 1.21 16.31 16.02
N VAL A 132 2.28 16.99 15.58
CA VAL A 132 2.58 18.38 15.93
C VAL A 132 1.50 19.35 15.41
N MET A 133 0.93 19.06 14.24
CA MET A 133 -0.14 19.87 13.65
C MET A 133 -1.51 19.65 14.28
N SER A 134 -1.70 18.50 14.93
CA SER A 134 -2.99 18.04 15.45
C SER A 134 -3.50 18.88 16.63
N ASP A 135 -4.79 19.19 16.61
CA ASP A 135 -5.47 19.78 17.76
C ASP A 135 -5.50 18.82 18.96
N LEU A 136 -5.42 17.50 18.72
CA LEU A 136 -5.33 16.51 19.79
C LEU A 136 -4.07 16.69 20.64
N LEU A 137 -2.94 17.06 20.05
CA LEU A 137 -1.72 17.35 20.81
C LEU A 137 -1.92 18.56 21.73
N GLN A 138 -2.59 19.60 21.23
CA GLN A 138 -2.94 20.77 22.04
C GLN A 138 -3.89 20.39 23.18
N ASN A 139 -4.85 19.49 22.93
CA ASN A 139 -5.72 18.96 23.97
C ASN A 139 -4.90 18.21 25.03
N ILE A 140 -4.01 17.29 24.64
CA ILE A 140 -3.13 16.54 25.54
C ILE A 140 -2.30 17.49 26.42
N TRP A 141 -1.72 18.54 25.85
CA TRP A 141 -0.91 19.51 26.60
C TRP A 141 -1.72 20.47 27.46
N SER A 142 -2.96 20.77 27.07
CA SER A 142 -3.87 21.63 27.83
C SER A 142 -4.56 20.91 28.99
N VAL A 143 -4.51 19.57 29.05
CA VAL A 143 -4.83 18.80 30.26
C VAL A 143 -3.75 19.06 31.32
N LYS A 144 -3.74 20.27 31.90
CA LYS A 144 -3.05 20.53 33.15
C LYS A 144 -3.77 19.79 34.26
N THR A 145 -3.12 18.75 34.78
CA THR A 145 -2.99 18.44 36.21
C THR A 145 -4.15 18.95 37.08
N THR A 146 -5.35 18.40 36.89
CA THR A 146 -6.33 18.37 37.97
C THR A 146 -5.76 17.39 38.99
N LYS A 147 -5.25 17.94 40.09
CA LYS A 147 -4.82 17.18 41.27
C LYS A 147 -5.93 16.25 41.76
#